data_AF-A0A8T3QW20-F1
#
_entry.id   AF-A0A8T3QW20-F1
#
_cell.length_a   1.000
_cell.length_b   1.000
_cell.length_c   1.000
_cell.angle_alpha   90.00
_cell.angle_beta   90.00
_cell.angle_gamma   90.00
#
_symmetry.space_group_name_H-M   'P 1'
#
loop_
_entity.id
_entity.type
_entity.pdbx_description
1 polymer ?
#
loop_
_entity_poly.entity_id
_entity_poly.type
_entity_poly.pdbx_seq_one_letter_code
_entity_poly.pdbx_strand_id
1 'polypeptide(L)'
;MKRLLSLTLVAGLALAACSSPGASTAPASAAPAASAAASAAEASTAPAAGGLIGIAMPTKSSARWIADGDNLVKALKELGFETDLQFAEDDIPTQVSQIENMITKGAKVLIIAAIDGTTLTDSLQKAADAGIKILAYDRLINKSPNVDYYTTFDNFKVGVLQAGSIESVLDLKNAAGPFNVELFAGSPDDNNAGFFFNGAMSVLQPYIDSGKLVVQSKQTEFPNQVGTLRWDGAAAQARMDNILATFYADKRVDAVLS
;
A
#
# COMPACT_ATOMS: atom_id res chain seq x y z
N MET A 1 -8.48 -51.37 9.74
CA MET A 1 -9.41 -51.40 10.88
C MET A 1 -10.35 -50.21 10.77
N LYS A 2 -11.63 -50.49 10.48
CA LYS A 2 -12.70 -49.52 10.28
C LYS A 2 -13.22 -49.04 11.64
N ARG A 3 -13.47 -47.75 11.81
CA ARG A 3 -14.54 -47.29 12.70
C ARG A 3 -15.38 -46.23 11.99
N LEU A 4 -16.59 -46.68 11.69
CA LEU A 4 -17.77 -45.99 11.21
C LEU A 4 -18.67 -45.71 12.44
N LEU A 5 -19.50 -44.66 12.37
CA LEU A 5 -20.82 -44.40 13.00
C LEU A 5 -20.89 -42.89 13.36
N SER A 6 -21.65 -41.99 12.71
CA SER A 6 -23.07 -41.92 12.26
C SER A 6 -24.03 -41.30 13.29
N LEU A 7 -24.64 -40.15 12.89
CA LEU A 7 -25.96 -39.56 13.23
C LEU A 7 -26.28 -39.23 14.71
N THR A 8 -26.94 -38.11 15.07
CA THR A 8 -28.35 -37.81 14.71
C THR A 8 -28.71 -36.35 15.03
N LEU A 9 -29.61 -35.78 14.21
CA LEU A 9 -30.28 -34.48 14.25
C LEU A 9 -31.60 -34.57 15.05
N VAL A 10 -31.95 -33.59 15.92
CA VAL A 10 -33.36 -33.26 16.24
C VAL A 10 -33.52 -31.78 16.60
N ALA A 11 -34.44 -31.11 15.89
CA ALA A 11 -34.99 -29.79 16.19
C ALA A 11 -36.22 -29.91 17.09
N GLY A 12 -36.43 -28.96 18.01
CA GLY A 12 -37.60 -28.93 18.91
C GLY A 12 -38.14 -27.50 19.04
N LEU A 13 -39.24 -27.25 18.35
CA LEU A 13 -40.12 -26.07 18.43
C LEU A 13 -41.21 -26.38 19.48
N ALA A 14 -41.50 -25.46 20.40
CA ALA A 14 -42.67 -25.57 21.28
C ALA A 14 -43.42 -24.23 21.36
N LEU A 15 -44.70 -24.30 21.01
CA LEU A 15 -45.70 -23.24 20.96
C LEU A 15 -46.80 -23.56 21.99
N ALA A 16 -47.43 -22.50 22.54
CA ALA A 16 -48.75 -22.44 23.18
C ALA A 16 -48.94 -23.10 24.56
N ALA A 17 -49.51 -22.39 25.53
CA ALA A 17 -50.96 -22.19 25.64
C ALA A 17 -51.33 -21.36 26.88
N CYS A 18 -52.46 -20.65 26.75
CA CYS A 18 -53.07 -19.70 27.65
C CYS A 18 -53.71 -20.33 28.90
N SER A 19 -53.79 -19.55 29.99
CA SER A 19 -54.91 -19.65 30.94
C SER A 19 -55.08 -18.35 31.74
N SER A 20 -56.23 -17.70 31.55
CA SER A 20 -56.91 -16.79 32.49
C SER A 20 -58.28 -17.42 32.80
N PRO A 21 -58.97 -17.19 33.95
CA PRO A 21 -59.59 -15.88 34.23
C PRO A 21 -59.68 -15.50 35.73
N GLY A 22 -59.83 -14.20 35.98
CA GLY A 22 -60.23 -13.66 37.29
C GLY A 22 -60.76 -12.24 37.12
N ALA A 23 -62.08 -12.08 37.18
CA ALA A 23 -62.80 -10.82 36.99
C ALA A 23 -62.85 -9.97 38.27
N SER A 24 -62.73 -8.64 38.13
CA SER A 24 -63.38 -7.66 39.00
C SER A 24 -63.37 -6.26 38.35
N THR A 25 -64.35 -5.46 38.74
CA THR A 25 -65.09 -4.40 38.02
C THR A 25 -64.57 -2.95 38.12
N ALA A 26 -64.99 -2.12 37.14
CA ALA A 26 -65.26 -0.66 37.17
C ALA A 26 -64.17 0.31 36.57
N PRO A 27 -64.52 1.55 36.14
CA PRO A 27 -64.77 1.86 34.72
C PRO A 27 -63.98 3.06 34.12
N ALA A 28 -63.96 3.09 32.78
CA ALA A 28 -63.97 4.23 31.84
C ALA A 28 -63.02 5.45 32.03
N SER A 29 -62.11 5.63 31.06
CA SER A 29 -61.83 6.94 30.45
C SER A 29 -61.18 6.82 29.06
N ALA A 30 -61.83 7.48 28.10
CA ALA A 30 -61.41 8.06 26.80
C ALA A 30 -60.24 7.48 25.94
N ALA A 31 -60.58 7.32 24.66
CA ALA A 31 -59.77 7.14 23.43
C ALA A 31 -58.75 8.30 23.19
N PRO A 32 -57.86 8.31 22.15
CA PRO A 32 -57.95 7.57 20.88
C PRO A 32 -56.65 6.98 20.28
N ALA A 33 -56.87 6.29 19.17
CA ALA A 33 -55.95 5.56 18.30
C ALA A 33 -54.82 6.39 17.69
N ALA A 34 -53.67 5.74 17.47
CA ALA A 34 -52.67 6.16 16.50
C ALA A 34 -52.22 4.94 15.67
N SER A 35 -52.39 5.11 14.36
CA SER A 35 -52.07 4.21 13.24
C SER A 35 -50.63 3.70 13.27
N ALA A 36 -50.46 2.38 13.16
CA ALA A 36 -49.19 1.74 12.88
C ALA A 36 -49.11 1.41 11.38
N ALA A 37 -48.36 2.21 10.62
CA ALA A 37 -47.78 1.82 9.35
C ALA A 37 -46.56 2.71 9.08
N ALA A 38 -45.35 2.18 9.32
CA ALA A 38 -44.13 2.76 8.81
C ALA A 38 -43.28 1.65 8.18
N SER A 39 -43.34 1.67 6.85
CA SER A 39 -42.54 0.93 5.89
C SER A 39 -41.05 1.00 6.21
N ALA A 40 -40.36 -0.13 6.00
CA ALA A 40 -38.92 -0.19 5.91
C ALA A 40 -38.42 0.80 4.84
N ALA A 41 -37.53 1.70 5.23
CA ALA A 41 -36.77 2.55 4.33
C ALA A 41 -35.46 1.84 4.00
N GLU A 42 -35.35 1.31 2.79
CA GLU A 42 -34.06 1.06 2.16
C GLU A 42 -33.37 2.41 1.95
N ALA A 43 -32.25 2.63 2.63
CA ALA A 43 -31.39 3.77 2.41
C ALA A 43 -30.70 3.60 1.05
N SER A 44 -31.26 4.20 0.00
CA SER A 44 -30.50 4.47 -1.22
C SER A 44 -29.46 5.54 -0.89
N THR A 45 -28.18 5.17 -0.86
CA THR A 45 -27.07 6.13 -0.82
C THR A 45 -27.07 6.91 -2.13
N ALA A 46 -27.62 8.13 -2.11
CA ALA A 46 -27.40 9.09 -3.17
C ALA A 46 -25.88 9.39 -3.30
N PRO A 47 -25.33 9.57 -4.50
CA PRO A 47 -23.94 10.00 -4.67
C PRO A 47 -23.73 11.31 -3.90
N ALA A 48 -22.69 11.38 -3.08
CA ALA A 48 -22.28 12.64 -2.47
C ALA A 48 -22.09 13.67 -3.60
N ALA A 49 -22.67 14.86 -3.47
CA ALA A 49 -22.43 15.95 -4.40
C ALA A 49 -20.90 16.14 -4.54
N GLY A 50 -20.37 15.81 -5.72
CA GLY A 50 -18.96 15.49 -5.94
C GLY A 50 -18.02 16.64 -5.55
N GLY A 51 -17.03 16.33 -4.71
CA GLY A 51 -15.91 17.22 -4.42
C GLY A 51 -14.69 16.93 -5.32
N LEU A 52 -13.80 17.90 -5.43
CA LEU A 52 -12.52 17.74 -6.13
C LEU A 52 -11.56 16.84 -5.33
N ILE A 53 -10.94 15.87 -5.99
CA ILE A 53 -9.84 15.06 -5.45
C ILE A 53 -8.55 15.41 -6.20
N GLY A 54 -7.54 15.91 -5.47
CA GLY A 54 -6.21 16.14 -6.01
C GLY A 54 -5.39 14.86 -5.99
N ILE A 55 -4.72 14.53 -7.10
CA ILE A 55 -3.90 13.33 -7.25
C ILE A 55 -2.50 13.76 -7.70
N ALA A 56 -1.52 13.68 -6.80
CA ALA A 56 -0.14 14.06 -7.07
C ALA A 56 0.72 12.80 -7.24
N MET A 57 1.12 12.53 -8.47
CA MET A 57 1.99 11.40 -8.84
C MET A 57 3.43 11.87 -9.05
N PRO A 58 4.44 11.02 -8.82
CA PRO A 58 5.83 11.46 -8.84
C PRO A 58 6.32 11.74 -10.26
N THR A 59 6.05 10.87 -11.22
CA THR A 59 6.71 10.90 -12.53
C THR A 59 5.99 10.06 -13.57
N LYS A 60 6.23 10.31 -14.86
CA LYS A 60 5.82 9.42 -15.95
C LYS A 60 6.96 8.51 -16.45
N SER A 61 8.18 8.70 -15.97
CA SER A 61 9.34 7.86 -16.33
C SER A 61 9.14 6.39 -15.93
N SER A 62 8.43 6.15 -14.82
CA SER A 62 8.02 4.84 -14.35
C SER A 62 6.58 4.53 -14.75
N ALA A 63 6.40 3.59 -15.67
CA ALA A 63 5.11 3.29 -16.31
C ALA A 63 3.96 2.98 -15.34
N ARG A 64 4.25 2.44 -14.15
CA ARG A 64 3.21 2.15 -13.15
C ARG A 64 2.39 3.39 -12.78
N TRP A 65 3.02 4.54 -12.58
CA TRP A 65 2.35 5.75 -12.10
C TRP A 65 1.38 6.33 -13.11
N ILE A 66 1.62 6.09 -14.40
CA ILE A 66 0.66 6.41 -15.46
C ILE A 66 -0.60 5.57 -15.24
N ALA A 67 -0.44 4.24 -15.12
CA ALA A 67 -1.55 3.33 -14.89
C ALA A 67 -2.27 3.60 -13.56
N ASP A 68 -1.55 3.88 -12.47
CA ASP A 68 -2.14 4.24 -11.18
C ASP A 68 -2.99 5.51 -11.27
N GLY A 69 -2.42 6.58 -11.85
CA GLY A 69 -3.12 7.84 -12.05
C GLY A 69 -4.38 7.66 -12.88
N ASP A 70 -4.28 6.97 -14.01
CA ASP A 70 -5.42 6.71 -14.91
C ASP A 70 -6.51 5.85 -14.24
N ASN A 71 -6.11 4.82 -13.49
CA ASN A 71 -7.04 3.95 -12.77
C ASN A 71 -7.76 4.69 -11.63
N LEU A 72 -7.05 5.52 -10.86
CA LEU A 72 -7.64 6.36 -9.83
C LEU A 72 -8.62 7.36 -10.43
N VAL A 73 -8.23 8.06 -11.51
CA VAL A 73 -9.10 9.01 -12.19
C VAL A 73 -10.37 8.33 -12.69
N LYS A 74 -10.24 7.16 -13.33
CA LYS A 74 -11.38 6.39 -13.81
C LYS A 74 -12.32 6.00 -12.68
N ALA A 75 -11.82 5.35 -11.64
CA ALA A 75 -12.63 4.87 -10.52
C ALA A 75 -13.31 6.01 -9.76
N LEU A 76 -12.61 7.12 -9.52
CA LEU A 76 -13.16 8.27 -8.80
C LEU A 76 -14.23 9.00 -9.61
N LYS A 77 -14.06 9.13 -10.94
CA LYS A 77 -15.09 9.69 -11.82
C LYS A 77 -16.32 8.79 -11.91
N GLU A 78 -16.15 7.47 -11.95
CA GLU A 78 -17.27 6.52 -11.88
C GLU A 78 -18.09 6.65 -10.58
N LEU A 79 -17.44 7.08 -9.48
CA LEU A 79 -18.07 7.39 -8.20
C LEU A 79 -18.64 8.83 -8.12
N GLY A 80 -18.50 9.65 -9.17
CA GLY A 80 -19.05 11.00 -9.24
C GLY A 80 -18.14 12.12 -8.70
N PHE A 81 -16.85 11.86 -8.48
CA PHE A 81 -15.89 12.89 -8.06
C PHE A 81 -15.21 13.59 -9.25
N GLU A 82 -14.84 14.86 -9.06
CA GLU A 82 -13.89 15.54 -9.94
C GLU A 82 -12.46 15.21 -9.54
N THR A 83 -11.53 15.21 -10.49
CA THR A 83 -10.13 14.81 -10.26
C THR A 83 -9.16 15.80 -10.89
N ASP A 84 -8.13 16.21 -10.16
CA ASP A 84 -6.96 16.94 -10.67
C ASP A 84 -5.72 16.05 -10.55
N LEU A 85 -5.37 15.35 -11.64
CA LEU A 85 -4.19 14.49 -11.72
C LEU A 85 -3.00 15.28 -12.25
N GLN A 86 -1.91 15.32 -11.48
CA GLN A 86 -0.66 15.97 -11.85
C GLN A 86 0.51 15.00 -11.67
N PHE A 87 1.55 15.19 -12.50
CA PHE A 87 2.81 14.47 -12.42
C PHE A 87 3.95 15.47 -12.24
N ALA A 88 4.84 15.22 -11.29
CA ALA A 88 5.92 16.15 -10.95
C ALA A 88 7.23 15.88 -11.70
N GLU A 89 7.29 14.83 -12.52
CA GLU A 89 8.48 14.41 -13.27
C GLU A 89 9.74 14.31 -12.40
N ASP A 90 9.58 13.70 -11.21
CA ASP A 90 10.62 13.53 -10.19
C ASP A 90 11.22 14.86 -9.64
N ASP A 91 10.59 16.01 -9.89
CA ASP A 91 10.96 17.31 -9.34
C ASP A 91 10.16 17.63 -8.05
N ILE A 92 10.86 17.60 -6.91
CA ILE A 92 10.25 17.82 -5.58
C ILE A 92 9.58 19.21 -5.47
N PRO A 93 10.21 20.33 -5.85
CA PRO A 93 9.57 21.65 -5.80
C PRO A 93 8.28 21.73 -6.64
N THR A 94 8.25 21.07 -7.81
CA THR A 94 7.06 20.96 -8.64
C THR A 94 5.95 20.19 -7.93
N GLN A 95 6.27 19.05 -7.30
CA GLN A 95 5.26 18.28 -6.55
C GLN A 95 4.65 19.09 -5.40
N VAL A 96 5.49 19.81 -4.65
CA VAL A 96 5.03 20.73 -3.60
C VAL A 96 4.07 21.78 -4.18
N SER A 97 4.46 22.43 -5.28
CA SER A 97 3.64 23.45 -5.94
C SER A 97 2.31 22.90 -6.46
N GLN A 98 2.30 21.68 -7.01
CA GLN A 98 1.10 21.00 -7.46
C GLN A 98 0.13 20.75 -6.30
N ILE A 99 0.63 20.28 -5.16
CA ILE A 99 -0.18 20.05 -3.95
C ILE A 99 -0.77 21.37 -3.44
N GLU A 100 0.02 22.44 -3.36
CA GLU A 100 -0.47 23.77 -2.94
C GLU A 100 -1.55 24.32 -3.87
N ASN A 101 -1.43 24.08 -5.17
CA ASN A 101 -2.44 24.43 -6.15
C ASN A 101 -3.73 23.61 -5.96
N MET A 102 -3.64 22.31 -5.67
CA MET A 102 -4.81 21.47 -5.39
C MET A 102 -5.54 21.94 -4.12
N ILE A 103 -4.81 22.33 -3.08
CA ILE A 103 -5.36 22.94 -1.86
C ILE A 103 -6.11 24.23 -2.21
N THR A 104 -5.48 25.12 -2.98
CA THR A 104 -6.07 26.40 -3.40
C THR A 104 -7.33 26.22 -4.25
N LYS A 105 -7.38 25.20 -5.10
CA LYS A 105 -8.56 24.81 -5.89
C LYS A 105 -9.70 24.22 -5.04
N GLY A 106 -9.48 23.98 -3.75
CA GLY A 106 -10.50 23.50 -2.83
C GLY A 106 -10.72 21.99 -2.89
N ALA A 107 -9.68 21.21 -3.22
CA ALA A 107 -9.71 19.76 -3.11
C ALA A 107 -10.21 19.32 -1.72
N LYS A 108 -11.02 18.27 -1.67
CA LYS A 108 -11.55 17.68 -0.42
C LYS A 108 -10.69 16.54 0.08
N VAL A 109 -9.98 15.89 -0.84
CA VAL A 109 -9.02 14.82 -0.58
C VAL A 109 -7.78 15.05 -1.45
N LEU A 110 -6.61 14.77 -0.89
CA LEU A 110 -5.35 14.65 -1.61
C LEU A 110 -4.89 13.20 -1.57
N ILE A 111 -4.63 12.63 -2.75
CA ILE A 111 -3.99 11.33 -2.92
C ILE A 111 -2.57 11.60 -3.42
N ILE A 112 -1.56 11.25 -2.63
CA ILE A 112 -0.18 11.67 -2.89
C ILE A 112 0.74 10.46 -2.90
N ALA A 113 1.38 10.23 -4.04
CA ALA A 113 2.54 9.35 -4.17
C ALA A 113 3.80 10.23 -4.16
N ALA A 114 4.42 10.37 -2.99
CA ALA A 114 5.50 11.33 -2.79
C ALA A 114 6.80 10.92 -3.50
N ILE A 115 7.52 11.90 -4.04
CA ILE A 115 8.90 11.73 -4.49
C ILE A 115 9.82 11.61 -3.27
N ASP A 116 9.74 12.60 -2.36
CA ASP A 116 10.34 12.60 -1.04
C ASP A 116 9.26 12.99 -0.03
N GLY A 117 8.85 12.05 0.82
CA GLY A 117 7.79 12.29 1.79
C GLY A 117 8.14 13.35 2.84
N THR A 118 9.43 13.57 3.11
CA THR A 118 9.88 14.44 4.21
C THR A 118 9.73 15.93 3.89
N THR A 119 9.65 16.30 2.60
CA THR A 119 9.56 17.70 2.15
C THR A 119 8.13 18.24 2.12
N LEU A 120 7.12 17.41 2.39
CA LEU A 120 5.72 17.79 2.24
C LEU A 120 5.08 18.36 3.52
N THR A 121 5.81 18.37 4.64
CA THR A 121 5.28 18.71 5.98
C THR A 121 4.44 19.99 6.01
N ASP A 122 4.95 21.10 5.46
CA ASP A 122 4.25 22.39 5.47
C ASP A 122 3.01 22.38 4.57
N SER A 123 3.09 21.78 3.37
CA SER A 123 1.94 21.66 2.46
C SER A 123 0.85 20.78 3.07
N LEU A 124 1.23 19.72 3.78
CA LEU A 124 0.27 18.85 4.47
C LEU A 124 -0.38 19.54 5.67
N GLN A 125 0.35 20.41 6.39
CA GLN A 125 -0.26 21.24 7.43
C GLN A 125 -1.30 22.19 6.84
N LYS A 126 -0.99 22.88 5.74
CA LYS A 126 -1.97 23.75 5.03
C LYS A 126 -3.21 22.97 4.59
N ALA A 127 -3.04 21.75 4.08
CA ALA A 127 -4.15 20.89 3.70
C ALA A 127 -5.01 20.50 4.92
N ALA A 128 -4.38 20.10 6.03
CA ALA A 128 -5.07 19.74 7.26
C ALA A 128 -5.84 20.93 7.86
N ASP A 129 -5.24 22.12 7.88
CA ASP A 129 -5.87 23.36 8.35
C ASP A 129 -7.09 23.74 7.51
N ALA A 130 -7.08 23.39 6.21
CA ALA A 130 -8.21 23.54 5.29
C ALA A 130 -9.25 22.40 5.39
N GLY A 131 -9.06 21.44 6.29
CA GLY A 131 -9.95 20.30 6.49
C GLY A 131 -9.87 19.24 5.37
N ILE A 132 -8.80 19.26 4.57
CA ILE A 132 -8.58 18.34 3.45
C ILE A 132 -8.01 17.03 3.98
N LYS A 133 -8.58 15.90 3.55
CA LYS A 133 -8.07 14.58 3.92
C LYS A 133 -6.87 14.18 3.07
N ILE A 134 -5.86 13.58 3.69
CA ILE A 134 -4.58 13.28 3.07
C ILE A 134 -4.37 11.77 3.08
N LEU A 135 -4.27 11.20 1.88
CA LEU A 135 -4.00 9.79 1.64
C LEU A 135 -2.58 9.67 1.06
N ALA A 136 -1.69 9.01 1.80
CA ALA A 136 -0.44 8.53 1.24
C ALA A 136 -0.74 7.33 0.34
N TYR A 137 -0.36 7.43 -0.94
CA TYR A 137 -0.59 6.40 -1.94
C TYR A 137 0.74 5.75 -2.31
N ASP A 138 0.81 4.44 -2.09
CA ASP A 138 1.94 3.55 -2.32
C ASP A 138 3.19 3.83 -1.48
N ARG A 139 3.67 5.07 -1.46
CA ARG A 139 4.83 5.52 -0.68
C ARG A 139 4.37 6.25 0.57
N LEU A 140 4.89 5.84 1.72
CA LEU A 140 4.58 6.49 2.99
C LEU A 140 5.15 7.92 3.01
N ILE A 141 4.33 8.88 3.42
CA ILE A 141 4.77 10.26 3.66
C ILE A 141 5.27 10.37 5.11
N ASN A 142 6.58 10.48 5.26
CA ASN A 142 7.23 10.54 6.55
C ASN A 142 7.26 11.96 7.13
N LYS A 143 7.53 12.08 8.44
CA LYS A 143 7.77 13.36 9.15
C LYS A 143 6.59 14.33 9.23
N SER A 144 5.40 13.92 8.82
CA SER A 144 4.16 14.68 9.01
C SER A 144 3.15 13.87 9.83
N PRO A 145 2.47 14.47 10.83
CA PRO A 145 1.33 13.84 11.49
C PRO A 145 0.06 13.89 10.61
N ASN A 146 0.07 14.71 9.55
CA ASN A 146 -1.08 15.01 8.71
C ASN A 146 -1.19 14.01 7.54
N VAL A 147 -1.33 12.73 7.88
CA VAL A 147 -1.64 11.64 6.94
C VAL A 147 -2.76 10.82 7.55
N ASP A 148 -3.96 10.89 6.97
CA ASP A 148 -5.13 10.21 7.51
C ASP A 148 -5.11 8.71 7.23
N TYR A 149 -4.66 8.33 6.02
CA TYR A 149 -4.60 6.94 5.58
C TYR A 149 -3.38 6.67 4.71
N TYR A 150 -2.91 5.42 4.74
CA TYR A 150 -1.86 4.92 3.87
C TYR A 150 -2.35 3.66 3.15
N THR A 151 -2.30 3.67 1.82
CA THR A 151 -2.68 2.52 0.98
C THR A 151 -1.47 2.10 0.17
N THR A 152 -1.05 0.84 0.32
CA THR A 152 0.16 0.31 -0.33
C THR A 152 0.07 -1.20 -0.49
N PHE A 153 1.08 -1.79 -1.11
CA PHE A 153 1.31 -3.23 -1.09
C PHE A 153 2.10 -3.63 0.16
N ASP A 154 2.21 -4.95 0.41
CA ASP A 154 3.11 -5.46 1.43
C ASP A 154 4.57 -5.36 0.95
N ASN A 155 5.17 -4.20 1.21
CA ASN A 155 6.51 -3.87 0.70
C ASN A 155 7.60 -4.79 1.25
N PHE A 156 7.49 -5.24 2.50
CA PHE A 156 8.46 -6.21 3.03
C PHE A 156 8.35 -7.54 2.29
N LYS A 157 7.13 -8.02 2.05
CA LYS A 157 6.89 -9.26 1.32
C LYS A 157 7.34 -9.20 -0.13
N VAL A 158 7.29 -8.05 -0.79
CA VAL A 158 7.89 -7.87 -2.13
C VAL A 158 9.38 -8.24 -2.11
N GLY A 159 10.13 -7.71 -1.13
CA GLY A 159 11.54 -8.06 -0.92
C GLY A 159 11.76 -9.56 -0.69
N VAL A 160 10.94 -10.17 0.17
CA VAL A 160 10.99 -11.62 0.44
C VAL A 160 10.76 -12.43 -0.84
N LEU A 161 9.81 -12.02 -1.69
CA LEU A 161 9.52 -12.70 -2.94
C LEU A 161 10.65 -12.56 -3.97
N GLN A 162 11.25 -11.38 -4.09
CA GLN A 162 12.42 -11.15 -4.95
C GLN A 162 13.59 -12.07 -4.54
N ALA A 163 13.94 -12.07 -3.26
CA ALA A 163 15.01 -12.93 -2.75
C ALA A 163 14.66 -14.42 -2.81
N GLY A 164 13.40 -14.79 -2.56
CA GLY A 164 12.92 -16.17 -2.69
C GLY A 164 13.05 -16.72 -4.11
N SER A 165 12.91 -15.86 -5.12
CA SER A 165 13.19 -16.22 -6.52
C SER A 165 14.67 -16.57 -6.72
N ILE A 166 15.59 -15.74 -6.20
CA ILE A 166 17.04 -16.01 -6.25
C ILE A 166 17.37 -17.30 -5.50
N GLU A 167 16.85 -17.47 -4.28
CA GLU A 167 17.04 -18.68 -3.46
C GLU A 167 16.62 -19.94 -4.21
N SER A 168 15.46 -19.88 -4.88
CA SER A 168 14.91 -21.01 -5.63
C SER A 168 15.70 -21.31 -6.90
N VAL A 169 16.08 -20.29 -7.68
CA VAL A 169 16.77 -20.49 -8.96
C VAL A 169 18.20 -20.99 -8.78
N LEU A 170 18.90 -20.50 -7.76
CA LEU A 170 20.25 -20.98 -7.40
C LEU A 170 20.23 -22.26 -6.55
N ASP A 171 19.05 -22.75 -6.18
CA ASP A 171 18.85 -23.90 -5.30
C ASP A 171 19.69 -23.79 -4.00
N LEU A 172 19.68 -22.60 -3.37
CA LEU A 172 20.60 -22.29 -2.26
C LEU A 172 20.44 -23.22 -1.06
N LYS A 173 19.31 -23.89 -0.92
CA LYS A 173 19.08 -24.89 0.14
C LYS A 173 19.92 -26.16 -0.07
N ASN A 174 20.17 -26.56 -1.31
CA ASN A 174 20.79 -27.85 -1.64
C ASN A 174 22.13 -27.72 -2.36
N ALA A 175 22.31 -26.72 -3.23
CA ALA A 175 23.55 -26.52 -3.98
C ALA A 175 24.72 -26.17 -3.05
N ALA A 176 25.94 -26.56 -3.44
CA ALA A 176 27.14 -26.31 -2.62
C ALA A 176 27.54 -24.82 -2.59
N GLY A 177 27.41 -24.10 -3.71
CA GLY A 177 27.96 -22.75 -3.86
C GLY A 177 29.51 -22.74 -3.92
N PRO A 178 30.16 -21.58 -3.74
CA PRO A 178 29.53 -20.26 -3.58
C PRO A 178 28.97 -19.74 -4.91
N PHE A 179 27.98 -18.84 -4.82
CA PHE A 179 27.47 -18.07 -5.95
C PHE A 179 27.74 -16.58 -5.74
N ASN A 180 28.11 -15.88 -6.79
CA ASN A 180 28.35 -14.44 -6.72
C ASN A 180 27.05 -13.68 -6.94
N VAL A 181 26.73 -12.77 -6.02
CA VAL A 181 25.52 -11.95 -6.08
C VAL A 181 25.87 -10.48 -5.94
N GLU A 182 25.14 -9.61 -6.62
CA GLU A 182 25.24 -8.16 -6.40
C GLU A 182 23.88 -7.59 -5.97
N LEU A 183 23.92 -6.56 -5.14
CA LEU A 183 22.75 -6.01 -4.49
C LEU A 183 22.46 -4.60 -5.01
N PHE A 184 21.20 -4.35 -5.38
CA PHE A 184 20.65 -3.04 -5.65
C PHE A 184 19.42 -2.82 -4.76
N ALA A 185 19.16 -1.56 -4.46
CA ALA A 185 17.98 -1.08 -3.78
C ALA A 185 17.46 0.19 -4.46
N GLY A 186 16.27 0.61 -4.05
CA GLY A 186 15.62 1.80 -4.56
C GLY A 186 16.22 3.13 -4.10
N SER A 187 15.47 4.20 -4.36
CA SER A 187 15.86 5.55 -3.97
C SER A 187 15.90 5.73 -2.44
N PRO A 188 16.93 6.37 -1.85
CA PRO A 188 17.04 6.57 -0.41
C PRO A 188 15.93 7.41 0.23
N ASP A 189 15.26 8.25 -0.55
CA ASP A 189 14.15 9.11 -0.13
C ASP A 189 12.76 8.46 -0.37
N ASP A 190 12.74 7.25 -0.91
CA ASP A 190 11.56 6.40 -0.97
C ASP A 190 11.54 5.47 0.24
N ASN A 191 10.54 5.65 1.11
CA ASN A 191 10.34 4.79 2.27
C ASN A 191 10.27 3.29 1.90
N ASN A 192 9.70 2.96 0.74
CA ASN A 192 9.50 1.59 0.32
C ASN A 192 10.83 0.87 0.01
N ALA A 193 11.85 1.61 -0.46
CA ALA A 193 13.16 1.04 -0.79
C ALA A 193 13.78 0.29 0.41
N GLY A 194 13.65 0.86 1.62
CA GLY A 194 14.10 0.20 2.85
C GLY A 194 13.32 -1.08 3.15
N PHE A 195 12.00 -1.10 2.93
CA PHE A 195 11.18 -2.30 3.15
C PHE A 195 11.51 -3.41 2.17
N PHE A 196 11.67 -3.09 0.88
CA PHE A 196 12.08 -4.07 -0.14
C PHE A 196 13.44 -4.67 0.20
N PHE A 197 14.43 -3.81 0.48
CA PHE A 197 15.78 -4.26 0.79
C PHE A 197 15.82 -5.12 2.06
N ASN A 198 15.17 -4.69 3.14
CA ASN A 198 15.12 -5.47 4.38
C ASN A 198 14.37 -6.80 4.20
N GLY A 199 13.30 -6.82 3.42
CA GLY A 199 12.59 -8.05 3.05
C GLY A 199 13.49 -9.04 2.32
N ALA A 200 14.24 -8.56 1.32
CA ALA A 200 15.16 -9.39 0.57
C ALA A 200 16.33 -9.90 1.43
N MET A 201 16.94 -9.02 2.24
CA MET A 201 18.05 -9.39 3.11
C MET A 201 17.64 -10.35 4.22
N SER A 202 16.37 -10.34 4.66
CA SER A 202 15.88 -11.36 5.61
C SER A 202 15.98 -12.80 5.08
N VAL A 203 16.05 -12.97 3.76
CA VAL A 203 16.23 -14.27 3.08
C VAL A 203 17.68 -14.48 2.65
N LEU A 204 18.35 -13.47 2.10
CA LEU A 204 19.71 -13.62 1.53
C LEU A 204 20.82 -13.55 2.58
N GLN A 205 20.65 -12.80 3.66
CA GLN A 205 21.70 -12.57 4.66
C GLN A 205 22.24 -13.87 5.27
N PRO A 206 21.42 -14.87 5.66
CA PRO A 206 21.94 -16.14 6.16
C PRO A 206 22.89 -16.86 5.19
N TYR A 207 22.64 -16.76 3.88
CA TYR A 207 23.51 -17.36 2.86
C TYR A 207 24.77 -16.54 2.61
N ILE A 208 24.71 -15.22 2.80
CA ILE A 208 25.89 -14.34 2.75
C ILE A 208 26.78 -14.63 3.96
N ASP A 209 26.21 -14.71 5.16
CA ASP A 209 26.92 -15.00 6.41
C ASP A 209 27.58 -16.38 6.39
N SER A 210 26.94 -17.37 5.76
CA SER A 210 27.52 -18.71 5.59
C SER A 210 28.56 -18.79 4.47
N GLY A 211 28.77 -17.71 3.70
CA GLY A 211 29.65 -17.66 2.54
C GLY A 211 29.13 -18.41 1.30
N LYS A 212 27.86 -18.85 1.30
CA LYS A 212 27.23 -19.51 0.14
C LYS A 212 26.85 -18.52 -0.95
N LEU A 213 26.45 -17.30 -0.55
CA LEU A 213 26.39 -16.15 -1.44
C LEU A 213 27.58 -15.23 -1.15
N VAL A 214 28.21 -14.71 -2.20
CA VAL A 214 29.36 -13.81 -2.08
C VAL A 214 29.08 -12.53 -2.86
N VAL A 215 29.06 -11.41 -2.15
CA VAL A 215 29.02 -10.07 -2.77
C VAL A 215 30.45 -9.65 -3.07
N GLN A 216 30.90 -9.83 -4.31
CA GLN A 216 32.31 -9.61 -4.67
C GLN A 216 32.72 -8.15 -4.50
N SER A 217 31.79 -7.22 -4.78
CA SER A 217 32.00 -5.78 -4.55
C SER A 217 32.09 -5.40 -3.07
N LYS A 218 31.63 -6.27 -2.17
CA LYS A 218 31.40 -6.03 -0.73
C LYS A 218 30.41 -4.88 -0.43
N GLN A 219 29.71 -4.38 -1.45
CA GLN A 219 28.71 -3.32 -1.30
C GLN A 219 27.40 -3.92 -0.81
N THR A 220 27.08 -3.74 0.46
CA THR A 220 25.93 -4.37 1.13
C THR A 220 25.06 -3.41 1.92
N GLU A 221 25.51 -2.16 2.11
CA GLU A 221 24.83 -1.22 2.99
C GLU A 221 23.85 -0.31 2.23
N PHE A 222 22.58 -0.39 2.61
CA PHE A 222 21.58 0.62 2.25
C PHE A 222 21.64 1.80 3.26
N PRO A 223 21.52 3.06 2.81
CA PRO A 223 21.28 3.50 1.42
C PRO A 223 22.54 3.73 0.58
N ASN A 224 23.70 3.94 1.19
CA ASN A 224 24.82 4.61 0.52
C ASN A 224 25.57 3.76 -0.51
N GLN A 225 25.54 2.43 -0.41
CA GLN A 225 26.32 1.56 -1.30
C GLN A 225 25.47 0.90 -2.38
N VAL A 226 24.22 0.57 -2.05
CA VAL A 226 23.32 -0.21 -2.94
C VAL A 226 22.10 0.57 -3.41
N GLY A 227 21.83 1.75 -2.85
CA GLY A 227 20.69 2.59 -3.22
C GLY A 227 20.83 3.21 -4.61
N THR A 228 19.71 3.29 -5.33
CA THR A 228 19.63 3.86 -6.68
C THR A 228 18.76 5.11 -6.64
N LEU A 229 19.40 6.28 -6.60
CA LEU A 229 18.71 7.57 -6.52
C LEU A 229 17.68 7.72 -7.66
N ARG A 230 16.47 8.17 -7.32
CA ARG A 230 15.32 8.34 -8.24
C ARG A 230 14.86 7.05 -8.94
N TRP A 231 15.31 5.88 -8.49
CA TRP A 231 15.09 4.62 -9.22
C TRP A 231 15.63 4.69 -10.67
N ASP A 232 16.68 5.49 -10.90
CA ASP A 232 17.19 5.78 -12.23
C ASP A 232 17.94 4.58 -12.84
N GLY A 233 17.46 4.12 -14.00
CA GLY A 233 18.02 2.97 -14.68
C GLY A 233 19.43 3.21 -15.22
N ALA A 234 19.77 4.45 -15.62
CA ALA A 234 21.10 4.77 -16.12
C ALA A 234 22.14 4.77 -14.98
N ALA A 235 21.78 5.26 -13.80
CA ALA A 235 22.61 5.19 -12.60
C ALA A 235 22.83 3.73 -12.17
N ALA A 236 21.78 2.89 -12.19
CA ALA A 236 21.91 1.47 -11.92
C ALA A 236 22.83 0.77 -12.92
N GLN A 237 22.68 1.08 -14.21
CA GLN A 237 23.53 0.54 -15.28
C GLN A 237 25.00 0.95 -15.09
N ALA A 238 25.27 2.24 -14.87
CA ALA A 238 26.63 2.74 -14.66
C ALA A 238 27.29 2.11 -13.43
N ARG A 239 26.52 1.88 -12.35
CA ARG A 239 26.99 1.14 -11.18
C ARG A 239 27.32 -0.31 -11.54
N MET A 240 26.46 -1.01 -12.28
CA MET A 240 26.70 -2.39 -12.69
C MET A 240 27.94 -2.50 -13.59
N ASP A 241 28.12 -1.58 -14.54
CA ASP A 241 29.30 -1.51 -15.40
C ASP A 241 30.58 -1.38 -14.57
N ASN A 242 30.58 -0.51 -13.55
CA ASN A 242 31.71 -0.36 -12.64
C ASN A 242 31.99 -1.63 -11.82
N ILE A 243 30.94 -2.27 -11.29
CA ILE A 243 31.07 -3.50 -10.52
C ILE A 243 31.68 -4.62 -11.37
N LEU A 244 31.16 -4.81 -12.58
CA LEU A 244 31.64 -5.82 -13.51
C LEU A 244 33.11 -5.61 -13.88
N ALA A 245 33.48 -4.39 -14.25
CA ALA A 245 34.86 -4.04 -14.62
C ALA A 245 35.85 -4.22 -13.45
N THR A 246 35.42 -3.95 -12.21
CA THR A 246 36.30 -3.92 -11.04
C THR A 246 36.42 -5.28 -10.35
N PHE A 247 35.33 -6.02 -10.23
CA PHE A 247 35.25 -7.21 -9.37
C PHE A 247 35.03 -8.52 -10.13
N TYR A 248 34.71 -8.46 -11.43
CA TYR A 248 34.32 -9.62 -12.24
C TYR A 248 35.11 -9.78 -13.54
N ALA A 249 36.36 -9.31 -13.60
CA ALA A 249 37.22 -9.49 -14.78
C ALA A 249 37.43 -10.98 -15.16
N ASP A 250 37.50 -11.86 -14.17
CA ASP A 250 37.71 -13.31 -14.30
C ASP A 250 36.63 -14.15 -13.59
N LYS A 251 35.53 -13.50 -13.15
CA LYS A 251 34.42 -14.13 -12.43
C LYS A 251 33.10 -13.84 -13.13
N ARG A 252 32.08 -14.61 -12.78
CA ARG A 252 30.71 -14.41 -13.25
C ARG A 252 29.82 -13.93 -12.10
N VAL A 253 28.87 -13.04 -12.40
CA VAL A 253 27.73 -12.74 -11.53
C VAL A 253 26.66 -13.82 -11.76
N ASP A 254 26.24 -14.49 -10.69
CA ASP A 254 25.23 -15.57 -10.75
C ASP A 254 23.81 -15.04 -10.49
N ALA A 255 23.68 -13.99 -9.66
CA ALA A 255 22.40 -13.31 -9.42
C ALA A 255 22.59 -11.82 -9.16
N VAL A 256 21.55 -11.04 -9.41
CA VAL A 256 21.46 -9.63 -9.01
C VAL A 256 20.12 -9.43 -8.32
N LEU A 257 20.14 -8.95 -7.08
CA LEU A 257 18.94 -8.44 -6.43
C LEU A 257 18.67 -7.04 -6.99
N SER A 258 17.49 -6.86 -7.60
CA SER A 258 17.04 -5.59 -8.19
C SER A 258 15.61 -5.26 -7.77
#